data_AF-A0A3D5SQJ8-F1
#
_entry.id   AF-A0A3D5SQJ8-F1
#
_cell.length_a   1.000
_cell.length_b   1.000
_cell.length_c   1.000
_cell.angle_alpha   90.00
_cell.angle_beta   90.00
_cell.angle_gamma   90.00
#
_symmetry.space_group_name_H-M   'P 1'
#
loop_
_entity.id
_entity.type
_entity.pdbx_description
1 polymer ?
#
loop_
_entity_poly.entity_id
_entity_poly.type
_entity_poly.pdbx_seq_one_letter_code
_entity_poly.pdbx_strand_id
1 'polypeptide(L)' 'GNACVMGYRTWQTLKKPLPNRLNIVLSRNSEIEAQDSVMLLRDVES' A
#
# COMPACT_ATOMS: atom_id res chain seq x y z
N GLY A 1 -4.50 13.72 -7.37
CA GLY A 1 -3.34 12.87 -7.09
C GLY A 1 -3.56 11.51 -7.71
N ASN A 2 -2.50 10.83 -8.13
CA ASN A 2 -2.61 9.49 -8.75
C ASN A 2 -2.51 8.39 -7.70
N ALA A 3 -3.14 7.25 -7.96
CA ALA A 3 -2.96 6.05 -7.16
C ALA A 3 -1.61 5.39 -7.48
N CYS A 4 -0.94 4.85 -6.45
CA CYS A 4 0.31 4.12 -6.59
C CYS A 4 0.14 2.73 -5.96
N VAL A 5 0.16 1.70 -6.80
CA VAL A 5 0.05 0.30 -6.38
C VAL A 5 1.44 -0.31 -6.27
N MET A 6 1.74 -0.95 -5.14
CA MET A 6 3.04 -1.58 -4.91
C MET A 6 2.94 -2.79 -3.97
N GLY A 7 3.93 -3.69 -4.05
CA GLY A 7 4.04 -4.82 -3.12
C GLY A 7 4.59 -4.42 -1.75
N TYR A 8 4.29 -5.21 -0.72
CA TYR A 8 4.74 -4.95 0.66
C TYR A 8 6.26 -4.78 0.81
N ARG A 9 7.07 -5.57 0.09
CA ARG A 9 8.54 -5.46 0.16
C ARG A 9 9.02 -4.09 -0.33
N THR A 10 8.44 -3.58 -1.42
CA THR A 10 8.73 -2.24 -1.93
C THR A 10 8.26 -1.16 -0.95
N TRP A 11 7.10 -1.35 -0.33
CA TRP A 11 6.59 -0.42 0.69
C TRP A 11 7.55 -0.27 1.88
N GLN A 12 8.22 -1.35 2.30
CA GLN A 12 9.17 -1.32 3.43
C GLN A 12 10.46 -0.54 3.13
N THR A 13 10.89 -0.46 1.86
CA THR A 13 12.14 0.23 1.48
C THR A 13 11.97 1.74 1.27
N LEU A 14 10.73 2.23 1.26
CA LEU A 14 10.42 3.64 0.97
C LEU A 14 10.23 4.46 2.25
N LYS A 15 10.48 5.77 2.14
CA LYS A 15 9.98 6.75 3.11
C LYS A 15 8.48 6.90 2.89
N LYS A 16 7.71 6.16 3.70
CA LYS A 16 6.26 5.97 3.61
C LYS A 16 5.48 6.93 4.54
N PRO A 17 4.25 7.35 4.19
CA PRO A 17 3.56 7.20 2.89
C PRO A 17 4.06 8.20 1.83
N LEU A 18 3.88 7.89 0.54
CA LEU A 18 4.25 8.83 -0.53
C LEU A 18 3.30 10.05 -0.52
N PRO A 19 3.83 11.28 -0.49
CA PRO A 19 2.99 12.48 -0.42
C PRO A 19 2.19 12.67 -1.71
N ASN A 20 0.98 13.23 -1.56
CA ASN A 20 0.05 13.57 -2.64
C ASN A 20 -0.40 12.37 -3.50
N ARG A 21 -0.36 11.16 -2.94
CA ARG A 21 -0.76 9.91 -3.61
C ARG A 21 -1.66 9.06 -2.71
N LEU A 22 -2.58 8.34 -3.35
CA LEU A 22 -3.26 7.23 -2.70
C LEU A 22 -2.33 6.01 -2.78
N ASN A 23 -1.81 5.57 -1.63
CA ASN A 23 -0.88 4.46 -1.58
C ASN A 23 -1.67 3.15 -1.43
N ILE A 24 -1.51 2.23 -2.38
CA ILE A 24 -2.18 0.94 -2.39
C ILE A 24 -1.10 -0.13 -2.24
N VAL A 25 -1.14 -0.85 -1.11
CA VAL A 25 -0.13 -1.87 -0.81
C VAL A 25 -0.76 -3.26 -0.97
N LEU A 26 -0.15 -4.10 -1.80
CA LEU A 26 -0.52 -5.49 -1.98
C LEU A 26 0.28 -6.37 -1.02
N SER A 27 -0.41 -7.08 -0.14
CA SER A 27 0.21 -8.01 0.81
C SER A 27 -0.72 -9.16 1.15
N ARG A 28 -0.11 -10.34 1.34
CA ARG A 28 -0.78 -11.53 1.88
C ARG A 28 -0.73 -11.59 3.42
N ASN A 29 0.11 -10.76 4.06
CA ASN A 29 0.23 -10.73 5.52
C ASN A 29 -0.81 -9.77 6.12
N SER A 30 -1.50 -10.22 7.17
CA SER A 30 -2.57 -9.49 7.88
C SER A 30 -2.06 -8.40 8.84
N GLU A 31 -0.78 -8.41 9.20
CA GLU A 31 -0.18 -7.54 10.23
C GLU A 31 0.16 -6.12 9.75
N ILE A 32 -0.33 -5.67 8.60
CA ILE A 32 -0.10 -4.29 8.15
C ILE A 32 -1.08 -3.37 8.89
N GLU A 33 -0.57 -2.59 9.81
CA GLU A 33 -1.33 -1.51 10.44
C GLU A 33 -1.88 -0.57 9.36
N ALA A 34 -3.21 -0.40 9.37
CA ALA A 34 -3.88 0.52 8.48
C ALA A 34 -3.46 1.95 8.84
N GLN A 35 -2.92 2.67 7.86
CA GLN A 35 -2.63 4.10 7.97
C GLN A 35 -3.66 4.86 7.13
N ASP A 36 -4.05 6.06 7.56
CA ASP A 36 -5.17 6.82 6.98
C ASP A 36 -5.10 7.06 5.45
N SER A 37 -3.90 6.99 4.85
CA SER A 37 -3.67 7.20 3.41
C SER A 37 -3.29 5.94 2.63
N VAL A 38 -3.45 4.76 3.26
CA VAL A 38 -3.03 3.47 2.71
C VAL A 38 -4.23 2.54 2.58
N MET A 39 -4.54 2.14 1.35
CA MET A 39 -5.54 1.10 1.09
C MET A 39 -4.82 -0.25 0.93
N LEU A 40 -5.09 -1.18 1.84
CA LEU A 40 -4.56 -2.54 1.78
C LEU A 40 -5.47 -3.40 0.91
N LEU A 41 -4.94 -3.93 -0.20
CA LEU A 41 -5.62 -4.89 -1.05
C LEU A 41 -4.97 -6.27 -0.88
N ARG A 42 -5.77 -7.25 -0.47
CA ARG A 42 -5.30 -8.63 -0.18
C ARG A 42 -5.48 -9.58 -1.35
N ASP A 43 -6.37 -9.24 -2.27
CA ASP A 43 -6.64 -10.00 -3.47
C ASP A 43 -6.92 -9.05 -4.64
N VAL A 44 -6.63 -9.51 -5.86
CA VAL A 44 -7.02 -8.83 -7.10
C VAL A 44 -8.12 -9.70 -7.69
N GLU A 45 -9.38 -9.34 -7.44
CA GLU A 45 -10.49 -10.01 -8.12
C GLU A 45 -10.28 -9.85 -9.64
N SER A 46 -10.28 -10.99 -10.35
CA SER A 46 -10.13 -11.09 -11.81
C SER A 46 -11.46 -10.83 -12.53
#